data_AF-A0A433E8M7-F1
#
_entry.id   AF-A0A433E8M7-F1
#
_cell.length_a   1.000
_cell.length_b   1.000
_cell.length_c   1.000
_cell.angle_alpha   90.00
_cell.angle_beta   90.00
_cell.angle_gamma   90.00
#
_symmetry.space_group_name_H-M   'P 1'
#
loop_
_entity.id
_entity.type
_entity.pdbx_description
1 polymer ?
#
loop_
_entity_poly.entity_id
_entity_poly.type
_entity_poly.pdbx_seq_one_letter_code
_entity_poly.pdbx_strand_id
1 'polypeptide(L)'
;MVFISIFITIFVLKLVGMVQGLVTALVCLAVLAALSIKDKHGYSSLEKLAERVIFMFSRLFKRNKYRSGPLGFTKEGTFKLPGVASSVTPYQGTDSMGTAFTLVHMPAVGTYSVTFAVEPDGAALVDQQDIDQWVANWGGFLAGLGREVGLIGAVVTSEVSQGSGARLQKEIEATLSPDASPVAQQMLQEAAVTYPAGVTQHQVWVSLVFSAAPR
;
A
#
# COMPACT_ATOMS: atom_id res chain seq x y z
N MET A 1 21.38 -3.62 26.99
CA MET A 1 20.92 -4.73 27.86
C MET A 1 22.09 -5.54 28.43
N VAL A 2 22.99 -6.09 27.60
CA VAL A 2 24.17 -6.88 28.09
C VAL A 2 25.08 -6.08 29.03
N PHE A 3 25.37 -4.81 28.73
CA PHE A 3 26.17 -3.96 29.61
C PHE A 3 25.50 -3.69 30.97
N ILE A 4 24.18 -3.57 31.01
CA ILE A 4 23.41 -3.32 32.24
C ILE A 4 23.41 -4.60 33.10
N SER A 5 23.20 -5.77 32.50
CA SER A 5 23.21 -7.04 33.24
C SER A 5 24.58 -7.33 33.86
N ILE A 6 25.67 -7.05 33.13
CA ILE A 6 27.04 -7.21 33.64
C ILE A 6 27.30 -6.25 34.82
N PHE A 7 26.84 -5.01 34.73
CA PHE A 7 27.01 -4.03 35.79
C PHE A 7 26.28 -4.45 37.08
N ILE A 8 25.04 -4.93 36.95
CA ILE A 8 24.24 -5.43 38.08
C ILE A 8 24.90 -6.65 38.73
N THR A 9 25.43 -7.58 37.93
CA THR A 9 26.12 -8.76 38.48
C THR A 9 27.38 -8.40 39.23
N ILE A 10 28.21 -7.53 38.68
CA ILE A 10 29.44 -7.07 39.33
C ILE A 10 29.11 -6.34 40.64
N PHE A 11 28.07 -5.51 40.63
CA PHE A 11 27.63 -4.74 41.81
C PHE A 11 27.14 -5.66 42.94
N VAL A 12 26.32 -6.67 42.63
CA VAL A 12 25.81 -7.64 43.62
C VAL A 12 26.93 -8.54 44.16
N LEU A 13 27.86 -8.95 43.29
CA LEU A 13 28.99 -9.81 43.66
C LEU A 13 29.98 -9.08 44.59
N LYS A 14 30.09 -7.75 44.48
CA LYS A 14 30.93 -6.92 45.35
C LYS A 14 30.29 -6.55 46.69
N LEU A 15 28.97 -6.44 46.77
CA LEU A 15 28.28 -5.93 47.98
C LEU A 15 27.75 -7.00 48.93
N VAL A 16 27.29 -8.15 48.42
CA VAL A 16 26.48 -9.09 49.23
C VAL A 16 27.13 -10.47 49.36
N GLY A 17 28.01 -10.83 48.43
CA GLY A 17 28.86 -12.03 48.51
C GLY A 17 28.83 -12.90 47.25
N MET A 18 29.81 -13.81 47.15
CA MET A 18 30.10 -14.58 45.94
C MET A 18 28.94 -15.48 45.49
N VAL A 19 28.23 -16.12 46.44
CA VAL A 19 27.12 -17.03 46.15
C VAL A 19 25.93 -16.28 45.53
N GLN A 20 25.57 -15.12 46.08
CA GLN A 20 24.45 -14.33 45.58
C GLN A 20 24.78 -13.64 44.25
N GLY A 21 26.03 -13.22 44.04
CA GLY A 21 26.50 -12.75 42.75
C GLY A 21 26.39 -13.82 41.65
N LEU A 22 26.73 -15.07 41.99
CA LEU A 22 26.65 -16.20 41.06
C LEU A 22 25.19 -16.54 40.70
N VAL A 23 24.28 -16.54 41.69
CA VAL A 23 22.84 -16.73 41.43
C VAL A 23 22.30 -15.63 40.51
N THR A 24 22.67 -14.37 40.78
CA THR A 24 22.22 -13.23 39.97
C THR A 24 22.78 -13.29 38.54
N ALA A 25 24.01 -13.79 38.37
CA ALA A 25 24.61 -14.03 37.06
C ALA A 25 23.88 -15.10 36.28
N LEU A 26 23.52 -16.20 36.94
CA LEU A 26 22.78 -17.31 36.32
C LEU A 26 21.38 -16.86 35.88
N VAL A 27 20.69 -16.05 36.70
CA VAL A 27 19.40 -15.45 36.34
C VAL A 27 19.53 -14.48 35.17
N CYS A 28 20.54 -13.60 35.18
CA CYS A 28 20.78 -12.67 34.07
C CYS A 28 21.09 -13.40 32.77
N LEU A 29 21.90 -14.47 32.85
CA LEU A 29 22.27 -15.28 31.69
C LEU A 29 21.06 -16.05 31.14
N ALA A 30 20.20 -16.58 32.01
CA ALA A 30 18.95 -17.22 31.60
C ALA A 30 18.00 -16.23 30.91
N VAL A 31 17.87 -15.00 31.43
CA VAL A 31 17.07 -13.94 30.81
C VAL A 31 17.65 -13.54 29.45
N LEU A 32 18.97 -13.35 29.34
CA LEU A 32 19.61 -13.03 28.06
C LEU A 32 19.47 -14.17 27.05
N ALA A 33 19.60 -15.43 27.47
CA ALA A 33 19.39 -16.60 26.62
C ALA A 33 17.94 -16.66 26.12
N ALA A 34 16.96 -16.45 27.00
CA ALA A 34 15.54 -16.39 26.62
C ALA A 34 15.22 -15.25 25.64
N LEU A 35 15.90 -14.10 25.77
CA LEU A 35 15.78 -12.98 24.83
C LEU A 35 16.50 -13.22 23.50
N SER A 36 17.54 -14.05 23.51
CA SER A 36 18.32 -14.42 22.32
C SER A 36 17.66 -15.52 21.49
N ILE A 37 16.76 -16.30 22.07
CA ILE A 37 15.92 -17.25 21.33
C ILE A 37 14.88 -16.43 20.57
N LYS A 38 15.27 -16.01 19.35
CA LYS A 38 14.36 -15.41 18.38
C LYS A 38 13.55 -16.52 17.71
N ASP A 39 12.25 -16.28 17.60
CA ASP A 39 11.35 -17.14 16.83
C ASP A 39 11.69 -17.06 15.33
N LYS A 40 11.16 -17.99 14.52
CA LYS A 40 11.38 -18.09 13.06
C LYS A 40 11.09 -16.80 12.28
N HIS A 41 10.36 -15.85 12.89
CA HIS A 41 10.00 -14.54 12.33
C HIS A 41 10.83 -13.37 12.89
N GLY A 42 11.90 -13.63 13.65
CA GLY A 42 12.81 -12.59 14.15
C GLY A 42 12.32 -11.82 15.38
N TYR A 43 11.12 -12.10 15.87
CA TYR A 43 10.52 -11.47 17.05
C TYR A 43 10.84 -12.23 18.34
N SER A 44 11.12 -11.48 19.40
CA SER A 44 11.29 -12.00 20.76
C SER A 44 9.93 -12.25 21.43
N SER A 45 9.86 -13.23 22.34
CA SER A 45 8.65 -13.50 23.14
C SER A 45 8.15 -12.29 23.93
N LEU A 46 9.05 -11.36 24.32
CA LEU A 46 8.66 -10.10 24.96
C LEU A 46 7.97 -9.12 24.00
N GLU A 47 8.39 -9.08 22.73
CA GLU A 47 7.77 -8.20 21.73
C GLU A 47 6.32 -8.64 21.46
N LYS A 48 6.08 -9.95 21.41
CA LYS A 48 4.71 -10.51 21.31
C LYS A 48 3.85 -10.16 22.52
N LEU A 49 4.41 -10.20 23.73
CA LEU A 49 3.69 -9.82 24.95
C LEU A 49 3.36 -8.32 24.94
N ALA A 50 4.34 -7.48 24.59
CA ALA A 50 4.18 -6.04 24.49
C ALA A 50 3.11 -5.66 23.45
N GLU A 51 3.15 -6.28 22.26
CA GLU A 51 2.14 -6.09 21.22
C GLU A 51 0.74 -6.46 21.73
N ARG A 52 0.62 -7.57 22.47
CA ARG A 52 -0.66 -8.01 23.05
C ARG A 52 -1.20 -7.05 24.09
N VAL A 53 -0.32 -6.48 24.92
CA VAL A 53 -0.67 -5.46 25.91
C VAL A 53 -1.09 -4.16 25.21
N ILE A 54 -0.32 -3.70 24.22
CA ILE A 54 -0.65 -2.51 23.41
C ILE A 54 -2.01 -2.70 22.71
N PHE A 55 -2.28 -3.87 22.16
CA PHE A 55 -3.55 -4.20 21.53
C PHE A 55 -4.70 -4.23 22.55
N MET A 56 -4.47 -4.80 23.73
CA MET A 56 -5.46 -4.82 24.82
C MET A 56 -5.85 -3.41 25.27
N PHE A 57 -4.86 -2.53 25.48
CA PHE A 57 -5.11 -1.12 25.77
C PHE A 57 -5.80 -0.40 24.60
N SER A 58 -5.38 -0.67 23.35
CA SER A 58 -6.02 -0.09 22.16
C SER A 58 -7.48 -0.48 22.03
N ARG A 59 -7.84 -1.72 22.41
CA ARG A 59 -9.23 -2.20 22.48
C ARG A 59 -9.99 -1.55 23.64
N LEU A 60 -9.36 -1.40 24.81
CA LEU A 60 -9.97 -0.76 25.99
C LEU A 60 -10.32 0.72 25.71
N PHE A 61 -9.41 1.44 25.07
CA PHE A 61 -9.60 2.84 24.67
C PHE A 61 -10.39 3.01 23.36
N LYS A 62 -10.98 1.95 22.80
CA LYS A 62 -11.74 1.96 21.52
C LYS A 62 -10.95 2.55 20.33
N ARG A 63 -9.62 2.56 20.40
CA ARG A 63 -8.71 3.01 19.35
C ARG A 63 -8.50 1.96 18.26
N ASN A 64 -9.10 0.78 18.41
CA ASN A 64 -9.05 -0.32 17.44
C ASN A 64 -10.08 -0.19 16.29
N LYS A 65 -10.94 0.83 16.31
CA LYS A 65 -11.92 1.09 15.24
C LYS A 65 -11.61 2.41 14.57
N TYR A 66 -11.30 2.36 13.28
CA TYR A 66 -11.17 3.56 12.47
C TYR A 66 -12.55 4.03 12.01
N ARG A 67 -12.87 5.31 12.24
CA ARG A 67 -14.08 5.97 11.74
C ARG A 67 -13.70 7.36 11.23
N SER A 68 -13.70 7.54 9.91
CA SER A 68 -13.51 8.83 9.24
C SER A 68 -14.84 9.45 8.82
N GLY A 69 -14.81 10.72 8.41
CA GLY A 69 -15.98 11.48 7.96
C GLY A 69 -16.61 12.37 9.05
N PRO A 70 -17.77 12.97 8.76
CA PRO A 70 -18.39 14.00 9.61
C PRO A 70 -18.77 13.51 11.01
N LEU A 71 -19.06 12.21 11.13
CA LEU A 71 -19.37 11.53 12.40
C LEU A 71 -18.17 10.73 12.94
N GLY A 72 -16.98 10.94 12.36
CA GLY A 72 -15.74 10.28 12.73
C GLY A 72 -15.07 10.90 13.95
N PHE A 73 -14.11 10.19 14.53
CA PHE A 73 -13.32 10.67 15.69
C PHE A 73 -12.14 11.56 15.28
N THR A 74 -11.97 11.83 13.98
CA THR A 74 -10.95 12.73 13.46
C THR A 74 -11.33 14.18 13.75
N LYS A 75 -10.39 14.95 14.30
CA LYS A 75 -10.59 16.35 14.77
C LYS A 75 -11.18 17.29 13.70
N GLU A 76 -11.04 16.95 12.42
CA GLU A 76 -11.45 17.78 11.28
C GLU A 76 -12.77 17.32 10.61
N GLY A 77 -13.40 16.21 11.03
CA GLY A 77 -14.65 15.72 10.42
C GLY A 77 -14.53 15.32 8.93
N THR A 78 -13.31 15.22 8.40
CA THR A 78 -13.00 14.90 7.00
C THR A 78 -12.86 13.40 6.77
N PHE A 79 -13.07 12.96 5.53
CA PHE A 79 -12.79 11.58 5.07
C PHE A 79 -11.27 11.34 4.91
N LYS A 80 -10.54 11.30 6.03
CA LYS A 80 -9.12 10.93 6.02
C LYS A 80 -8.97 9.42 5.80
N LEU A 81 -7.76 9.02 5.41
CA LEU A 81 -7.34 7.62 5.36
C LEU A 81 -6.80 7.19 6.75
N PRO A 82 -6.79 5.88 7.06
CA PRO A 82 -6.22 5.38 8.30
C PRO A 82 -4.68 5.36 8.29
N GLY A 83 -4.09 5.31 9.49
CA GLY A 83 -2.66 5.04 9.67
C GLY A 83 -1.74 6.09 9.04
N VAL A 84 -0.68 5.63 8.38
CA VAL A 84 0.33 6.49 7.74
C VAL A 84 -0.25 7.39 6.64
N ALA A 85 -1.32 6.92 5.98
CA ALA A 85 -2.01 7.67 4.94
C ALA A 85 -2.95 8.77 5.50
N SER A 86 -3.11 8.88 6.82
CA SER A 86 -3.99 9.89 7.43
C SER A 86 -3.57 11.34 7.16
N SER A 87 -2.29 11.56 6.84
CA SER A 87 -1.76 12.87 6.45
C SER A 87 -1.95 13.20 4.97
N VAL A 88 -2.41 12.24 4.15
CA VAL A 88 -2.58 12.42 2.72
C VAL A 88 -3.59 13.53 2.44
N THR A 89 -3.22 14.45 1.57
CA THR A 89 -4.08 15.55 1.11
C THR A 89 -4.11 15.60 -0.41
N PRO A 90 -5.28 15.78 -1.03
CA PRO A 90 -5.35 16.05 -2.46
C PRO A 90 -4.90 17.48 -2.74
N TYR A 91 -4.15 17.67 -3.82
CA TYR A 91 -3.74 18.97 -4.34
C TYR A 91 -4.18 19.06 -5.79
N GLN A 92 -5.04 20.02 -6.12
CA GLN A 92 -5.53 20.20 -7.48
C GLN A 92 -4.59 21.14 -8.24
N GLY A 93 -4.22 20.73 -9.45
CA GLY A 93 -3.40 21.50 -10.38
C GLY A 93 -4.03 21.52 -11.77
N THR A 94 -3.45 22.33 -12.65
CA THR A 94 -3.83 22.41 -14.06
C THR A 94 -2.59 22.18 -14.89
N ASP A 95 -2.70 21.34 -15.91
CA ASP A 95 -1.59 21.06 -16.83
C ASP A 95 -1.35 22.24 -17.79
N SER A 96 -0.35 22.13 -18.65
CA SER A 96 -0.04 23.15 -19.68
C SER A 96 -1.14 23.32 -20.73
N MET A 97 -2.05 22.36 -20.84
CA MET A 97 -3.16 22.33 -21.79
C MET A 97 -4.49 22.81 -21.19
N GLY A 98 -4.50 23.20 -19.90
CA GLY A 98 -5.70 23.64 -19.20
C GLY A 98 -6.53 22.50 -18.58
N THR A 99 -6.07 21.26 -18.64
CA THR A 99 -6.73 20.10 -18.04
C THR A 99 -6.49 20.08 -16.54
N ALA A 100 -7.55 19.97 -15.75
CA ALA A 100 -7.43 19.80 -14.31
C ALA A 100 -6.94 18.38 -13.96
N PHE A 101 -5.96 18.29 -13.07
CA PHE A 101 -5.49 17.03 -12.50
C PHE A 101 -5.32 17.15 -10.99
N THR A 102 -5.27 16.01 -10.30
CA THR A 102 -5.08 15.96 -8.85
C THR A 102 -3.79 15.23 -8.51
N LEU A 103 -2.95 15.88 -7.72
CA LEU A 103 -1.81 15.31 -7.06
C LEU A 103 -2.21 14.81 -5.67
N VAL A 104 -1.59 13.73 -5.23
CA VAL A 104 -1.71 13.21 -3.88
C VAL A 104 -0.47 13.63 -3.12
N HIS A 105 -0.63 14.53 -2.15
CA HIS A 105 0.44 15.01 -1.30
C HIS A 105 0.50 14.18 -0.01
N MET A 106 1.68 13.66 0.31
CA MET A 106 2.01 12.92 1.53
C MET A 106 3.01 13.70 2.39
N PRO A 107 2.55 14.61 3.27
CA PRO A 107 3.41 15.46 4.08
C PRO A 107 4.34 14.67 5.01
N ALA A 108 3.89 13.53 5.53
CA ALA A 108 4.65 12.71 6.48
C ALA A 108 6.00 12.22 5.92
N VAL A 109 6.09 12.04 4.60
CA VAL A 109 7.31 11.61 3.89
C VAL A 109 7.82 12.68 2.92
N GLY A 110 7.13 13.82 2.79
CA GLY A 110 7.51 14.92 1.92
C GLY A 110 7.48 14.55 0.44
N THR A 111 6.40 13.93 -0.03
CA THR A 111 6.26 13.50 -1.44
C THR A 111 4.94 13.90 -2.06
N TYR A 112 4.95 14.09 -3.37
CA TYR A 112 3.77 14.25 -4.21
C TYR A 112 3.70 13.09 -5.18
N SER A 113 2.51 12.54 -5.42
CA SER A 113 2.33 11.51 -6.43
C SER A 113 1.20 11.87 -7.39
N VAL A 114 1.44 11.62 -8.67
CA VAL A 114 0.42 11.66 -9.72
C VAL A 114 0.17 10.23 -10.20
N THR A 115 -1.09 9.87 -10.37
CA THR A 115 -1.49 8.54 -10.84
C THR A 115 -2.37 8.69 -12.06
N PHE A 116 -2.05 7.96 -13.12
CA PHE A 116 -2.85 7.89 -14.34
C PHE A 116 -3.16 6.43 -14.67
N ALA A 117 -4.35 6.21 -15.20
CA ALA A 117 -4.77 4.90 -15.68
C ALA A 117 -4.10 4.61 -17.02
N VAL A 118 -3.67 3.38 -17.21
CA VAL A 118 -3.11 2.88 -18.48
C VAL A 118 -3.84 1.60 -18.87
N GLU A 119 -4.01 1.40 -20.17
CA GLU A 119 -4.65 0.22 -20.72
C GLU A 119 -3.61 -0.58 -21.50
N PRO A 120 -3.02 -1.63 -20.91
CA PRO A 120 -2.09 -2.49 -21.63
C PRO A 120 -2.87 -3.38 -22.59
N ASP A 121 -2.37 -3.49 -23.82
CA ASP A 121 -2.87 -4.51 -24.74
C ASP A 121 -2.29 -5.87 -24.35
N GLY A 122 -3.12 -6.71 -23.75
CA GLY A 122 -2.75 -8.06 -23.30
C GLY A 122 -3.54 -9.18 -23.98
N ALA A 123 -4.46 -8.84 -24.89
CA ALA A 123 -5.35 -9.80 -25.54
C ALA A 123 -5.04 -9.98 -27.03
N ALA A 124 -4.26 -9.07 -27.63
CA ALA A 124 -3.79 -9.24 -28.99
C ALA A 124 -2.78 -10.39 -29.09
N LEU A 125 -3.01 -11.29 -30.04
CA LEU A 125 -2.00 -12.24 -30.49
C LEU A 125 -0.98 -11.45 -31.32
N VAL A 126 0.11 -11.04 -30.68
CA VAL A 126 1.20 -10.29 -31.31
C VAL A 126 2.43 -11.15 -31.52
N ASP A 127 3.20 -10.80 -32.54
CA ASP A 127 4.47 -11.48 -32.83
C ASP A 127 5.53 -11.10 -31.80
N GLN A 128 6.53 -11.98 -31.62
CA GLN A 128 7.61 -11.76 -30.66
C GLN A 128 8.36 -10.43 -30.89
N GLN A 129 8.51 -10.02 -32.15
CA GLN A 129 9.16 -8.75 -32.50
C GLN A 129 8.43 -7.54 -31.91
N ASP A 130 7.10 -7.55 -31.88
CA ASP A 130 6.31 -6.46 -31.30
C ASP A 130 6.45 -6.44 -29.78
N ILE A 131 6.47 -7.62 -29.14
CA ILE A 131 6.73 -7.76 -27.71
C ILE A 131 8.10 -7.16 -27.35
N ASP A 132 9.14 -7.50 -28.11
CA ASP A 132 10.49 -7.00 -27.90
C ASP A 132 10.54 -5.47 -28.05
N GLN A 133 9.81 -4.91 -29.02
CA GLN A 133 9.69 -3.47 -29.22
C GLN A 133 8.97 -2.80 -28.05
N TRP A 134 7.89 -3.39 -27.51
CA TRP A 134 7.19 -2.86 -26.34
C TRP A 134 8.06 -2.86 -25.08
N VAL A 135 8.81 -3.95 -24.86
CA VAL A 135 9.79 -4.04 -23.77
C VAL A 135 10.88 -2.97 -23.94
N ALA A 136 11.38 -2.76 -25.15
CA ALA A 136 12.36 -1.72 -25.44
C ALA A 136 11.79 -0.31 -25.17
N ASN A 137 10.55 -0.04 -25.59
CA ASN A 137 9.86 1.23 -25.34
C ASN A 137 9.66 1.47 -23.84
N TRP A 138 9.30 0.43 -23.08
CA TRP A 138 9.19 0.50 -21.62
C TRP A 138 10.54 0.81 -20.97
N GLY A 139 11.62 0.17 -21.42
CA GLY A 139 12.98 0.50 -21.00
C GLY A 139 13.34 1.95 -21.30
N GLY A 140 13.00 2.45 -22.49
CA GLY A 140 13.18 3.85 -22.86
C GLY A 140 12.39 4.82 -21.98
N PHE A 141 11.15 4.49 -21.64
CA PHE A 141 10.33 5.24 -20.71
C PHE A 141 10.99 5.32 -19.32
N LEU A 142 11.40 4.18 -18.74
CA LEU A 142 12.09 4.14 -17.44
C LEU A 142 13.42 4.91 -17.46
N ALA A 143 14.18 4.84 -18.56
CA ALA A 143 15.39 5.64 -18.73
C ALA A 143 15.09 7.15 -18.83
N GLY A 144 13.95 7.52 -19.42
CA GLY A 144 13.43 8.88 -19.42
C GLY A 144 13.14 9.39 -18.01
N LEU A 145 12.45 8.58 -17.20
CA LEU A 145 12.13 8.91 -15.82
C LEU A 145 13.38 9.18 -14.96
N GLY A 146 14.47 8.45 -15.20
CA GLY A 146 15.74 8.67 -14.48
C GLY A 146 16.38 10.05 -14.72
N ARG A 147 15.94 10.80 -15.74
CA ARG A 147 16.42 12.16 -16.04
C ARG A 147 15.50 13.25 -15.47
N GLU A 148 14.34 12.89 -14.92
CA GLU A 148 13.37 13.83 -14.43
C GLU A 148 13.76 14.37 -13.05
N VAL A 149 13.80 15.70 -12.91
CA VAL A 149 14.22 16.34 -11.66
C VAL A 149 13.14 16.14 -10.60
N GLY A 150 13.56 15.68 -9.43
CA GLY A 150 12.68 15.50 -8.28
C GLY A 150 11.82 14.23 -8.34
N LEU A 151 11.84 13.46 -9.45
CA LEU A 151 11.23 12.14 -9.49
C LEU A 151 12.06 11.15 -8.67
N ILE A 152 11.45 10.54 -7.67
CA ILE A 152 12.11 9.60 -6.74
C ILE A 152 11.60 8.17 -6.87
N GLY A 153 10.53 7.96 -7.63
CA GLY A 153 10.00 6.63 -7.86
C GLY A 153 8.89 6.58 -8.89
N ALA A 154 8.72 5.40 -9.47
CA ALA A 154 7.60 5.04 -10.32
C ALA A 154 7.05 3.70 -9.84
N VAL A 155 5.72 3.60 -9.76
CA VAL A 155 5.03 2.39 -9.31
C VAL A 155 4.00 2.02 -10.36
N VAL A 156 4.06 0.78 -10.83
CA VAL A 156 3.03 0.19 -11.68
C VAL A 156 2.17 -0.72 -10.81
N THR A 157 0.88 -0.42 -10.75
CA THR A 157 -0.08 -1.23 -10.02
C THR A 157 -0.99 -1.89 -11.05
N SER A 158 -0.96 -3.22 -11.12
CA SER A 158 -1.88 -4.01 -11.93
C SER A 158 -2.83 -4.75 -11.00
N GLU A 159 -4.12 -4.48 -11.15
CA GLU A 159 -5.19 -5.21 -10.49
C GLU A 159 -5.88 -6.12 -11.51
N VAL A 160 -6.05 -7.37 -11.11
CA VAL A 160 -6.81 -8.37 -11.86
C VAL A 160 -7.94 -8.83 -10.97
N SER A 161 -9.16 -8.51 -11.35
CA SER A 161 -10.37 -8.88 -10.62
C SER A 161 -11.38 -9.54 -11.54
N GLN A 162 -12.31 -10.32 -10.98
CA GLN A 162 -13.45 -10.79 -11.75
C GLN A 162 -14.40 -9.61 -11.95
N GLY A 163 -14.61 -9.24 -13.21
CA GLY A 163 -15.52 -8.16 -13.55
C GLY A 163 -16.94 -8.54 -13.15
N SER A 164 -17.70 -7.58 -12.62
CA SER A 164 -19.13 -7.74 -12.33
C SER A 164 -20.02 -7.73 -13.58
N GLY A 165 -19.43 -7.51 -14.77
CA GLY A 165 -20.12 -7.28 -16.05
C GLY A 165 -20.86 -5.94 -16.17
N ALA A 166 -20.99 -5.18 -15.09
CA ALA A 166 -21.71 -3.91 -15.07
C ALA A 166 -21.11 -2.86 -16.02
N ARG A 167 -19.80 -2.91 -16.30
CA ARG A 167 -19.15 -2.03 -17.27
C ARG A 167 -19.66 -2.27 -18.70
N LEU A 168 -19.74 -3.53 -19.12
CA LEU A 168 -20.23 -3.90 -20.45
C LEU A 168 -21.72 -3.55 -20.61
N GLN A 169 -22.52 -3.82 -19.57
CA GLN A 169 -23.94 -3.42 -19.55
C GLN A 169 -24.10 -1.92 -19.74
N LYS A 170 -23.36 -1.10 -18.96
CA LYS A 170 -23.39 0.36 -19.12
C LYS A 170 -22.91 0.82 -20.49
N GLU A 171 -21.88 0.20 -21.05
CA GLU A 171 -21.36 0.55 -22.38
C GLU A 171 -22.40 0.27 -23.47
N ILE A 172 -23.07 -0.88 -23.40
CA ILE A 172 -24.16 -1.26 -24.30
C ILE A 172 -25.31 -0.25 -24.16
N GLU A 173 -25.74 0.05 -22.93
CA GLU A 173 -26.79 1.04 -22.67
C GLU A 173 -26.44 2.44 -23.20
N ALA A 174 -25.17 2.85 -23.07
CA ALA A 174 -24.70 4.16 -23.50
C ALA A 174 -24.55 4.26 -25.03
N THR A 175 -24.26 3.15 -25.71
CA THR A 175 -23.94 3.12 -27.16
C THR A 175 -25.13 2.69 -28.02
N LEU A 176 -26.17 2.11 -27.42
CA LEU A 176 -27.33 1.61 -28.16
C LEU A 176 -28.10 2.77 -28.82
N SER A 177 -28.13 2.77 -30.14
CA SER A 177 -28.94 3.72 -30.91
C SER A 177 -30.43 3.42 -30.77
N PRO A 178 -31.30 4.45 -30.60
CA PRO A 178 -32.76 4.28 -30.62
C PRO A 178 -33.28 3.66 -31.93
N ASP A 179 -32.57 3.86 -33.03
CA ASP A 179 -32.94 3.38 -34.37
C ASP A 179 -32.36 1.98 -34.70
N ALA A 180 -31.72 1.32 -33.72
CA ALA A 180 -31.15 -0.01 -33.94
C ALA A 180 -32.23 -1.05 -34.25
N SER A 181 -31.95 -1.96 -35.19
CA SER A 181 -32.83 -3.08 -35.54
C SER A 181 -33.19 -3.91 -34.29
N PRO A 182 -34.43 -4.43 -34.17
CA PRO A 182 -34.84 -5.27 -33.03
C PRO A 182 -33.90 -6.46 -32.76
N VAL A 183 -33.35 -7.06 -33.81
CA VAL A 183 -32.41 -8.19 -33.70
C VAL A 183 -31.08 -7.75 -33.08
N ALA A 184 -30.58 -6.57 -33.43
CA ALA A 184 -29.33 -6.03 -32.88
C ALA A 184 -29.50 -5.66 -31.40
N GLN A 185 -30.64 -5.07 -31.04
CA GLN A 185 -30.97 -4.77 -29.64
C GLN A 185 -31.04 -6.06 -28.80
N GLN A 186 -31.72 -7.09 -29.32
CA GLN A 186 -31.84 -8.37 -28.64
C GLN A 186 -30.49 -9.07 -28.47
N MET A 187 -29.64 -9.08 -29.50
CA MET A 187 -28.28 -9.63 -29.41
C MET A 187 -27.44 -8.92 -28.34
N LEU A 188 -27.47 -7.59 -28.30
CA LEU A 188 -26.69 -6.82 -27.32
C LEU A 188 -27.20 -7.03 -25.91
N GLN A 189 -28.53 -7.12 -25.70
CA GLN A 189 -29.12 -7.44 -24.40
C GLN A 189 -28.76 -8.85 -23.94
N GLU A 190 -28.77 -9.84 -24.84
CA GLU A 190 -28.40 -11.21 -24.52
C GLU A 190 -26.89 -11.34 -24.21
N ALA A 191 -26.05 -10.65 -24.97
CA ALA A 191 -24.62 -10.53 -24.67
C ALA A 191 -24.40 -9.88 -23.30
N ALA A 192 -25.15 -8.82 -22.96
CA ALA A 192 -25.06 -8.13 -21.69
C ALA A 192 -25.40 -9.00 -20.47
N VAL A 193 -26.13 -10.11 -20.65
CA VAL A 193 -26.46 -11.08 -19.59
C VAL A 193 -25.50 -12.28 -19.59
N THR A 194 -25.07 -12.73 -20.78
CA THR A 194 -24.30 -13.97 -20.93
C THR A 194 -22.80 -13.76 -20.79
N TYR A 195 -22.26 -12.64 -21.28
CA TYR A 195 -20.83 -12.31 -21.19
C TYR A 195 -20.30 -11.93 -19.79
N PRO A 196 -21.06 -11.27 -18.89
CA PRO A 196 -20.62 -10.91 -17.53
C PRO A 196 -20.03 -12.03 -16.68
N ALA A 197 -20.45 -13.28 -16.91
CA ALA A 197 -20.09 -14.40 -16.06
C ALA A 197 -18.63 -14.84 -16.31
N GLY A 198 -17.68 -14.20 -15.62
CA GLY A 198 -16.29 -14.67 -15.53
C GLY A 198 -15.26 -13.91 -16.36
N VAL A 199 -15.62 -12.77 -16.98
CA VAL A 199 -14.64 -11.93 -17.67
C VAL A 199 -13.68 -11.31 -16.66
N THR A 200 -12.39 -11.49 -16.90
CA THR A 200 -11.34 -10.91 -16.07
C THR A 200 -11.21 -9.43 -16.42
N GLN A 201 -11.36 -8.56 -15.41
CA GLN A 201 -11.11 -7.14 -15.54
C GLN A 201 -9.67 -6.84 -15.13
N HIS A 202 -8.93 -6.27 -16.07
CA HIS A 202 -7.57 -5.78 -15.85
C HIS A 202 -7.62 -4.26 -15.72
N GLN A 203 -7.15 -3.74 -14.59
CA GLN A 203 -6.98 -2.30 -14.40
C GLN A 203 -5.52 -2.05 -14.04
N VAL A 204 -4.89 -1.14 -14.77
CA VAL A 204 -3.49 -0.82 -14.55
C VAL A 204 -3.35 0.69 -14.35
N TRP A 205 -2.53 1.05 -13.38
CA TRP A 205 -2.18 2.42 -13.09
C TRP A 205 -0.67 2.57 -13.03
N VAL A 206 -0.19 3.73 -13.47
CA VAL A 206 1.18 4.16 -13.27
C VAL A 206 1.14 5.37 -12.36
N SER A 207 1.91 5.29 -11.27
CA SER A 207 2.06 6.37 -10.30
C SER A 207 3.50 6.87 -10.33
N LEU A 208 3.68 8.17 -10.57
CA LEU A 208 4.97 8.84 -10.51
C LEU A 208 5.06 9.63 -9.21
N VAL A 209 6.15 9.45 -8.48
CA VAL A 209 6.36 10.02 -7.15
C VAL A 209 7.51 11.02 -7.19
N PHE A 210 7.21 12.24 -6.78
CA PHE A 210 8.11 13.38 -6.72
C PHE A 210 8.42 13.75 -5.28
N SER A 211 9.64 14.24 -5.02
CA SER A 211 10.00 14.83 -3.74
C SER A 211 9.42 16.24 -3.62
N ALA A 212 8.88 16.58 -2.44
CA ALA A 212 8.39 17.92 -2.12
C ALA A 212 9.51 18.95 -1.97
N ALA A 213 10.76 18.51 -1.75
CA ALA A 213 11.94 19.36 -1.72
C ALA A 213 12.91 18.89 -2.83
N PRO A 214 13.28 19.76 -3.78
CA PRO A 214 14.32 19.41 -4.74
C PRO A 214 15.62 19.21 -3.95
N ARG A 215 16.19 18.00 -4.05
CA ARG A 215 17.54 17.69 -3.55
C ARG A 215 18.51 17.76 -4.72
#